data_AF-A0AAV6UN94-F1
#
_entry.id   AF-A0AAV6UN94-F1
#
_cell.length_a   1.000
_cell.length_b   1.000
_cell.length_c   1.000
_cell.angle_alpha   90.00
_cell.angle_beta   90.00
_cell.angle_gamma   90.00
#
_symmetry.space_group_name_H-M   'P 1'
#
loop_
_entity.id
_entity.type
_entity.pdbx_description
1 polymer ?
#
loop_
_entity_poly.entity_id
_entity_poly.type
_entity_poly.pdbx_seq_one_letter_code
_entity_poly.pdbx_strand_id
1 'polypeptide(L)'
;METSKISISSVADSKPDIEEKLKLWVDEFNLDLILTVGGTGFTPRDVTPEATRNVIDKEAPHLASYMVMECCKKTKFAALSRGVCGVRKIA
;
A
#
# COMPACT_ATOMS: atom_id res chain seq x y z
N MET A 1 -9.16 -17.28 21.53
CA MET A 1 -9.28 -17.24 20.06
C MET A 1 -9.44 -15.79 19.70
N GLU A 2 -8.36 -15.17 19.25
CA GLU A 2 -8.30 -13.75 18.94
C GLU A 2 -9.10 -13.53 17.65
N THR A 3 -10.17 -12.74 17.73
CA THR A 3 -11.02 -12.44 16.58
C THR A 3 -10.24 -11.56 15.62
N SER A 4 -9.88 -12.08 14.44
CA SER A 4 -9.22 -11.30 13.40
C SER A 4 -10.08 -10.08 13.04
N LYS A 5 -9.54 -8.87 13.25
CA LYS A 5 -10.21 -7.62 12.92
C LYS A 5 -10.05 -7.35 11.44
N ILE A 6 -11.16 -7.34 10.69
CA ILE A 6 -11.17 -7.02 9.26
C ILE A 6 -11.82 -5.64 9.08
N SER A 7 -11.21 -4.79 8.28
CA SER A 7 -11.72 -3.46 7.92
C SER A 7 -11.55 -3.21 6.43
N ILE A 8 -12.55 -2.61 5.79
CA ILE A 8 -12.56 -2.29 4.35
C ILE A 8 -12.97 -0.82 4.22
N SER A 9 -12.29 -0.07 3.36
CA SER A 9 -12.61 1.33 3.05
C SER A 9 -12.25 1.62 1.61
N SER A 10 -13.03 2.50 0.97
CA SER A 10 -12.59 3.26 -0.21
C SER A 10 -12.16 4.66 0.22
N VAL A 11 -11.27 5.26 -0.55
CA VAL A 11 -10.81 6.65 -0.41
C VAL A 11 -10.64 7.25 -1.81
N ALA A 12 -10.60 8.57 -1.93
CA ALA A 12 -10.30 9.21 -3.20
C ALA A 12 -8.81 8.99 -3.58
N ASP A 13 -8.49 9.15 -4.87
CA ASP A 13 -7.12 9.18 -5.39
C ASP A 13 -6.40 10.49 -5.00
N SER A 14 -6.31 10.71 -3.68
CA SER A 14 -5.82 11.89 -3.02
C SER A 14 -4.77 11.46 -2.03
N LYS A 15 -3.57 12.03 -2.17
CA LYS A 15 -2.44 11.74 -1.29
C LYS A 15 -2.79 11.89 0.20
N PRO A 16 -3.37 13.02 0.68
CA PRO A 16 -3.74 13.16 2.10
C PRO A 16 -4.77 12.12 2.56
N ASP A 17 -5.80 11.82 1.76
CA ASP A 17 -6.86 10.87 2.15
C ASP A 17 -6.30 9.45 2.34
N ILE A 18 -5.39 9.04 1.45
CA ILE A 18 -4.71 7.74 1.54
C ILE A 18 -3.80 7.73 2.77
N GLU A 19 -2.99 8.76 2.98
CA GLU A 19 -2.09 8.84 4.14
C GLU A 19 -2.84 8.80 5.46
N GLU A 20 -3.93 9.57 5.58
CA GLU A 20 -4.78 9.60 6.77
C GLU A 20 -5.38 8.22 7.06
N LYS A 21 -5.92 7.55 6.04
CA LYS A 21 -6.50 6.21 6.20
C LYS A 21 -5.46 5.18 6.64
N LEU A 22 -4.27 5.19 6.03
CA LEU A 22 -3.18 4.28 6.39
C LEU A 22 -2.70 4.53 7.83
N LYS A 23 -2.52 5.80 8.22
CA LYS A 23 -2.14 6.16 9.60
C LYS A 23 -3.21 5.72 10.60
N LEU A 24 -4.48 6.01 10.35
CA LEU A 24 -5.61 5.60 11.20
C LEU A 24 -5.64 4.08 11.41
N TRP A 25 -5.48 3.33 10.33
CA TRP A 25 -5.55 1.86 10.37
C TRP A 25 -4.42 1.22 11.16
N VAL A 26 -3.21 1.78 11.09
CA VAL A 26 -2.09 1.33 11.90
C VAL A 26 -2.20 1.85 13.33
N ASP A 27 -2.41 3.15 13.51
CA ASP A 27 -2.18 3.83 14.77
C ASP A 27 -3.34 3.70 15.77
N GLU A 28 -4.57 3.61 15.28
CA GLU A 28 -5.76 3.49 16.13
C GLU A 28 -6.40 2.11 16.02
N PHE A 29 -6.40 1.52 14.82
CA PHE A 29 -7.09 0.25 14.61
C PHE A 29 -6.20 -0.96 14.88
N ASN A 30 -4.88 -0.76 14.97
CA ASN A 30 -3.87 -1.81 15.17
C ASN A 30 -4.02 -2.95 14.17
N LEU A 31 -4.16 -2.64 12.87
CA LEU A 31 -4.20 -3.67 11.83
C LEU A 31 -2.78 -4.17 11.51
N ASP A 32 -2.61 -5.50 11.50
CA ASP A 32 -1.32 -6.14 11.23
C ASP A 32 -0.94 -6.11 9.74
N LEU A 33 -1.94 -6.04 8.84
CA LEU A 33 -1.75 -6.05 7.40
C LEU A 33 -2.74 -5.10 6.72
N ILE A 34 -2.22 -4.24 5.86
CA ILE A 34 -3.01 -3.36 4.99
C ILE A 34 -2.66 -3.66 3.54
N LEU A 35 -3.70 -3.89 2.73
CA LEU A 35 -3.57 -4.10 1.28
C LEU A 35 -4.25 -2.93 0.56
N THR A 36 -3.47 -2.15 -0.20
CA THR A 36 -4.00 -1.09 -1.07
C THR A 36 -4.24 -1.64 -2.47
N VAL A 37 -5.35 -1.25 -3.10
CA VAL A 37 -5.69 -1.64 -4.46
C VAL A 37 -5.98 -0.40 -5.29
N GLY A 38 -5.26 -0.22 -6.40
CA GLY A 38 -5.42 0.94 -7.29
C GLY A 38 -4.42 2.08 -7.03
N GLY A 39 -4.38 3.04 -7.94
CA GLY A 39 -3.57 4.26 -7.82
C GLY A 39 -2.05 4.06 -7.98
N THR A 40 -1.60 2.94 -8.55
CA THR A 40 -0.16 2.61 -8.72
C THR A 40 0.36 2.77 -10.16
N GLY A 41 -0.47 3.26 -11.08
CA GLY A 41 -0.12 3.49 -12.48
C GLY A 41 0.68 4.77 -12.72
N PHE A 42 0.71 5.27 -13.96
CA PHE A 42 1.43 6.48 -14.37
C PHE A 42 0.52 7.67 -14.69
N THR A 43 -0.77 7.59 -14.38
CA THR A 43 -1.68 8.74 -14.57
C THR A 43 -1.42 9.81 -13.50
N PRO A 44 -1.76 11.09 -13.75
CA PRO A 44 -1.58 12.16 -12.76
C PRO A 44 -2.30 11.94 -11.41
N ARG A 45 -3.28 11.05 -11.38
CA ARG A 45 -4.05 10.71 -10.16
C ARG A 45 -3.48 9.51 -9.41
N ASP A 46 -2.61 8.73 -10.04
CA ASP A 46 -2.00 7.57 -9.38
C ASP A 46 -1.00 8.05 -8.33
N VAL A 47 -1.43 8.16 -7.07
CA VAL A 47 -0.62 8.71 -5.96
C VAL A 47 -0.46 7.76 -4.78
N THR A 48 -0.96 6.51 -4.89
CA THR A 48 -0.88 5.52 -3.81
C THR A 48 0.57 5.20 -3.40
N PRO A 49 1.54 5.04 -4.32
CA PRO A 49 2.93 4.81 -3.93
C PRO A 49 3.54 5.96 -3.12
N GLU A 50 3.29 7.20 -3.53
CA GLU A 50 3.76 8.41 -2.88
C GLU A 50 3.17 8.58 -1.49
N ALA A 51 1.87 8.32 -1.34
CA ALA A 51 1.19 8.33 -0.05
C ALA A 51 1.76 7.24 0.87
N THR A 52 1.87 6.01 0.37
CA THR A 52 2.39 4.87 1.14
C THR A 52 3.82 5.13 1.64
N ARG A 53 4.70 5.67 0.79
CA ARG A 53 6.09 5.98 1.15
C ARG A 53 6.22 7.02 2.27
N ASN A 54 5.27 7.96 2.41
CA ASN A 54 5.30 8.94 3.51
C ASN A 54 4.79 8.37 4.84
N VAL A 55 4.14 7.20 4.82
CA VAL A 55 3.53 6.60 6.01
C VAL A 55 4.40 5.49 6.60
N ILE A 56 5.12 4.74 5.76
CA ILE A 56 6.02 3.67 6.19
C ILE A 56 7.32 4.22 6.77
N ASP A 57 7.83 3.59 7.82
CA ASP A 57 9.11 3.94 8.45
C ASP A 57 10.28 3.21 7.80
N LYS A 58 10.04 2.01 7.25
CA LYS A 58 11.05 1.19 6.59
C LYS A 58 10.46 0.49 5.37
N GLU A 59 11.08 0.71 4.21
CA GLU A 59 10.68 0.05 2.97
C GLU A 59 11.05 -1.44 2.95
N ALA A 60 10.25 -2.24 2.25
CA ALA A 60 10.50 -3.64 1.93
C ALA A 60 10.66 -3.84 0.41
N PRO A 61 11.69 -3.25 -0.22
CA PRO A 61 11.78 -3.15 -1.68
C PRO A 61 11.76 -4.50 -2.40
N HIS A 62 12.37 -5.54 -1.83
CA HIS A 62 12.38 -6.86 -2.44
C HIS A 62 11.00 -7.53 -2.48
N LEU A 63 10.12 -7.23 -1.53
CA LEU A 63 8.74 -7.73 -1.58
C LEU A 63 7.97 -7.04 -2.71
N ALA A 64 8.16 -5.72 -2.90
CA ALA A 64 7.61 -5.00 -4.04
C ALA A 64 8.14 -5.54 -5.38
N SER A 65 9.45 -5.77 -5.50
CA SER A 65 10.05 -6.38 -6.70
C SER A 65 9.51 -7.77 -6.97
N TYR A 66 9.36 -8.60 -5.92
CA TYR A 66 8.80 -9.94 -6.06
C TYR A 66 7.36 -9.92 -6.58
N MET A 67 6.50 -9.03 -6.06
CA MET A 67 5.14 -8.84 -6.57
C MET A 67 5.14 -8.49 -8.06
N VAL A 68 5.98 -7.54 -8.48
CA VAL A 68 6.09 -7.16 -9.90
C VAL A 68 6.58 -8.33 -10.75
N MET A 69 7.62 -9.05 -10.33
CA MET A 69 8.14 -10.20 -11.06
C MET A 69 7.08 -11.30 -11.27
N GLU A 70 6.33 -11.65 -10.22
CA GLU A 70 5.25 -12.63 -10.33
C GLU A 70 4.10 -12.14 -11.22
N CYS A 71 3.77 -10.85 -11.16
CA CYS A 71 2.73 -10.27 -12.02
C CYS A 71 3.16 -10.18 -13.49
N CYS A 72 4.45 -9.93 -13.76
CA CYS A 72 5.03 -9.91 -15.11
C CYS A 72 4.89 -11.27 -15.83
N LYS A 73 4.86 -12.38 -15.09
CA LYS A 73 4.57 -13.71 -15.67
C LYS A 73 3.14 -13.80 -16.25
N LYS A 74 2.21 -13.00 -15.74
CA LYS A 74 0.80 -12.95 -16.20
C LYS A 74 0.57 -11.86 -17.25
N THR A 75 1.19 -10.70 -17.08
CA THR A 75 1.06 -9.58 -18.03
C THR A 75 2.28 -8.68 -18.02
N LYS A 76 2.78 -8.34 -19.21
CA LYS A 76 3.90 -7.40 -19.38
C LYS A 76 3.60 -6.01 -18.82
N PHE A 77 2.32 -5.62 -18.70
CA PHE A 77 1.93 -4.32 -18.16
C PHE A 77 2.17 -4.19 -16.66
N ALA A 78 2.40 -5.31 -15.94
CA ALA A 78 2.75 -5.26 -14.52
C ALA A 78 4.04 -4.46 -14.26
N ALA A 79 4.96 -4.40 -15.23
CA ALA A 79 6.16 -3.58 -15.17
C ALA A 79 5.89 -2.07 -15.05
N LEU A 80 4.66 -1.61 -15.35
CA LEU A 80 4.25 -0.21 -15.21
C LEU A 80 3.74 0.12 -13.79
N SER A 81 3.62 -0.86 -12.90
CA SER A 81 3.22 -0.60 -11.52
C SER A 81 4.37 0.06 -10.75
N ARG A 82 4.05 1.15 -10.05
CA ARG A 82 4.96 1.86 -9.14
C ARG A 82 4.74 1.49 -7.67
N GLY A 83 3.97 0.43 -7.40
CA GLY A 83 3.60 0.02 -6.04
C GLY A 83 4.81 -0.17 -5.13
N VAL A 84 4.66 0.24 -3.87
CA VAL A 84 5.68 0.10 -2.81
C VAL A 84 5.09 -0.66 -1.62
N CYS A 85 5.95 -1.18 -0.76
CA CYS A 85 5.55 -1.79 0.49
C CYS A 85 6.60 -1.55 1.57
N GLY A 86 6.19 -1.64 2.82
CA GLY A 86 7.03 -1.40 3.97
C GLY A 86 6.29 -1.61 5.27
N VAL A 87 6.94 -1.24 6.37
CA VAL A 87 6.41 -1.36 7.72
C VAL A 87 6.30 0.02 8.35
N ARG A 88 5.28 0.21 9.19
CA ARG A 88 5.05 1.36 10.04
C ARG A 88 5.00 0.90 11.49
N LYS A 89 5.50 1.70 12.43
CA LYS A 89 5.63 1.40 13.86
C LYS A 89 6.39 0.09 14.09
N ILE A 90 7.67 0.09 13.75
CA ILE A 90 8.57 -0.93 14.28
C ILE A 90 8.71 -0.64 15.78
N ALA A 91 7.93 -1.35 16.59
CA ALA A 91 8.13 -1.42 18.04
C ALA A 91 9.42 -2.18 18.38
#